data_AF-A0A1F1EE68-F1
#
_entry.id   AF-A0A1F1EE68-F1
#
_cell.length_a   1.000
_cell.length_b   1.000
_cell.length_c   1.000
_cell.angle_alpha   90.00
_cell.angle_beta   90.00
_cell.angle_gamma   90.00
#
_symmetry.space_group_name_H-M   'P 1'
#
loop_
_entity.id
_entity.type
_entity.pdbx_description
1 polymer ?
#
loop_
_entity_poly.entity_id
_entity_poly.type
_entity_poly.pdbx_seq_one_letter_code
_entity_poly.pdbx_strand_id
1 'polypeptide(L)'
;MTVSIFDALALGVDSLKEAAGLTVAELRDRGLTLADATFIHPLAAVYWRTKPKGIAEARKAARTAGHSLRVLARIEVLAARCDDPNAARITLCGTAETKLDEVGASLAKPKTRVESARHTYGKDGWHRLVINTQDPWLMDMLSALPGDDLLDGFKQFVADGEQIQAPARAAHVVIRLDEHEEYLAEGKLIRATDGTVRPARLLVQEKLAEVGYVTLVTDWGEPVDCFKSTPIFNEKQTLMAFALHPQCIHPGCVTPALLCERDHFIPRNKGGDTNVANLVPLCRFHNGRKADGDSYTHDAEGNYWYVTPYGKRYLCTVN
;
A
#
# COMPACT_ATOMS: atom_id res chain seq x y z
N MET A 1 26.13 19.61 50.82
CA MET A 1 26.18 18.14 50.65
C MET A 1 26.19 17.85 49.16
N THR A 2 27.06 16.97 48.69
CA THR A 2 27.06 16.49 47.30
C THR A 2 25.98 15.43 47.15
N VAL A 3 24.92 15.74 46.41
CA VAL A 3 23.91 14.74 46.00
C VAL A 3 24.56 13.82 44.95
N SER A 4 24.34 12.50 45.06
CA SER A 4 24.84 11.56 44.06
C SER A 4 24.21 11.84 42.70
N ILE A 5 24.98 11.71 41.62
CA ILE A 5 24.43 11.82 40.26
C ILE A 5 23.36 10.75 39.99
N PHE A 6 23.49 9.58 40.62
CA PHE A 6 22.48 8.52 40.52
C PHE A 6 21.17 8.93 41.20
N ASP A 7 21.22 9.50 42.42
CA ASP A 7 20.03 9.97 43.14
C ASP A 7 19.36 11.14 42.41
N ALA A 8 20.14 12.06 41.86
CA ALA A 8 19.65 13.20 41.08
C ALA A 8 18.99 12.77 39.76
N LEU A 9 19.46 11.69 39.13
CA LEU A 9 18.86 11.15 37.91
C LEU A 9 17.70 10.17 38.19
N ALA A 10 17.64 9.59 39.39
CA ALA A 10 16.55 8.73 39.86
C ALA A 10 15.36 9.52 40.45
N LEU A 11 15.42 10.86 40.48
CA LEU A 11 14.28 11.70 40.90
C LEU A 11 13.03 11.33 40.09
N GLY A 12 11.97 10.99 40.83
CA GLY A 12 10.70 10.50 40.29
C GLY A 12 9.55 11.48 40.49
N VAL A 13 8.32 10.99 40.29
CA VAL A 13 7.11 11.83 40.27
C VAL A 13 6.83 12.60 41.57
N ASP A 14 7.34 12.14 42.71
CA ASP A 14 7.15 12.82 44.00
C ASP A 14 8.04 14.05 44.19
N SER A 15 9.22 14.07 43.57
CA SER A 15 10.14 15.22 43.59
C SER A 15 9.53 16.47 42.94
N LEU A 16 8.54 16.29 42.06
CA LEU A 16 7.79 17.39 41.44
C LEU A 16 6.84 18.12 42.41
N LYS A 17 6.57 17.57 43.60
CA LYS A 17 5.63 18.16 44.57
C LYS A 17 6.05 19.55 45.03
N GLU A 18 7.35 19.79 45.20
CA GLU A 18 7.89 21.07 45.67
C GLU A 18 7.84 22.18 44.59
N ALA A 19 7.77 21.77 43.32
CA ALA A 19 7.60 22.66 42.17
C ALA A 19 6.12 22.91 41.81
N ALA A 20 5.18 22.23 42.48
CA ALA A 20 3.75 22.33 42.17
C ALA A 20 3.20 23.72 42.50
N GLY A 21 2.61 24.39 41.50
CA GLY A 21 2.02 25.71 41.64
C GLY A 21 3.01 26.88 41.48
N LEU A 22 4.31 26.62 41.29
CA LEU A 22 5.31 27.66 41.05
C LEU A 22 5.44 28.00 39.57
N THR A 23 5.66 29.28 39.27
CA THR A 23 6.06 29.77 37.96
C THR A 23 7.51 29.45 37.62
N VAL A 24 7.88 29.54 36.34
CA VAL A 24 9.27 29.40 35.88
C VAL A 24 10.20 30.46 36.50
N ALA A 25 9.67 31.65 36.85
CA ALA A 25 10.43 32.69 37.55
C ALA A 25 10.76 32.25 38.99
N GLU A 26 9.75 31.88 39.78
CA GLU A 26 9.93 31.46 41.18
C GLU A 26 10.82 30.21 41.32
N LEU A 27 10.78 29.31 40.32
CA LEU A 27 11.71 28.17 40.26
C LEU A 27 13.18 28.62 40.08
N ARG A 28 13.42 29.64 39.25
CA ARG A 28 14.77 30.21 39.06
C ARG A 28 15.23 31.01 40.28
N ASP A 29 14.33 31.72 40.95
CA ASP A 29 14.64 32.43 42.20
C ASP A 29 15.02 31.46 43.33
N ARG A 30 14.56 30.20 43.26
CA ARG A 30 14.99 29.08 44.12
C ARG A 30 16.29 28.39 43.65
N GLY A 31 16.97 28.93 42.65
CA GLY A 31 18.30 28.47 42.21
C GLY A 31 18.31 27.48 41.04
N LEU A 32 17.17 27.16 40.41
CA LEU A 32 17.17 26.34 39.19
C LEU A 32 17.69 27.13 37.99
N THR A 33 18.38 26.44 37.07
CA THR A 33 18.70 27.04 35.76
C THR A 33 17.40 27.25 34.95
N LEU A 34 17.46 28.09 33.91
CA LEU A 34 16.33 28.26 32.99
C LEU A 34 15.94 26.93 32.31
N ALA A 35 16.91 26.05 32.03
CA ALA A 35 16.66 24.76 31.42
C ALA A 35 15.92 23.82 32.39
N ASP A 36 16.38 23.72 33.64
CA ASP A 36 15.74 22.87 34.65
C ASP A 36 14.35 23.39 35.03
N ALA A 37 14.20 24.71 35.16
CA ALA A 37 12.91 25.33 35.47
C ALA A 37 11.89 25.11 34.34
N THR A 38 12.28 25.25 33.07
CA THR A 38 11.39 24.98 31.93
C THR A 38 11.10 23.49 31.70
N PHE A 39 12.01 22.60 32.14
CA PHE A 39 11.78 21.15 32.14
C PHE A 39 10.84 20.68 33.27
N ILE A 40 11.03 21.16 34.50
CA ILE A 40 10.29 20.71 35.70
C ILE A 40 8.88 21.32 35.76
N HIS A 41 8.73 22.61 35.44
CA HIS A 41 7.45 23.32 35.54
C HIS A 41 6.25 22.61 34.87
N PRO A 42 6.32 22.19 33.58
CA PRO A 42 5.19 21.49 32.95
C PRO A 42 4.90 20.12 33.59
N LEU A 43 5.92 19.39 34.05
CA LEU A 43 5.73 18.11 34.74
C LEU A 43 5.02 18.29 36.09
N ALA A 44 5.45 19.27 36.89
CA ALA A 44 4.81 19.59 38.16
C ALA A 44 3.34 20.03 37.94
N ALA A 45 3.10 20.87 36.93
CA ALA A 45 1.75 21.29 36.54
C ALA A 45 0.87 20.11 36.08
N VAL A 46 1.41 19.05 35.48
CA VAL A 46 0.63 17.88 35.04
C VAL A 46 0.41 16.84 36.14
N TYR A 47 1.43 16.50 36.92
CA TYR A 47 1.37 15.41 37.91
C TYR A 47 0.84 15.83 39.28
N TRP A 48 0.91 17.14 39.62
CA TRP A 48 0.46 17.66 40.92
C TRP A 48 -0.68 18.69 40.83
N ARG A 49 -1.30 18.87 39.65
CA ARG A 49 -2.60 19.58 39.50
C ARG A 49 -3.73 18.87 40.26
N THR A 50 -4.66 19.66 40.78
CA THR A 50 -5.68 19.24 41.76
C THR A 50 -6.93 18.56 41.19
N LYS A 51 -7.21 18.66 39.87
CA LYS A 51 -8.53 18.34 39.29
C LYS A 51 -8.66 17.36 38.08
N PRO A 52 -7.64 16.65 37.56
CA PRO A 52 -7.87 15.61 36.56
C PRO A 52 -8.25 14.27 37.22
N LYS A 53 -9.23 13.57 36.64
CA LYS A 53 -9.41 12.13 36.90
C LYS A 53 -8.16 11.37 36.45
N GLY A 54 -7.77 10.32 37.18
CA GLY A 54 -6.65 9.44 36.79
C GLY A 54 -5.25 9.86 37.24
N ILE A 55 -5.05 11.06 37.81
CA ILE A 55 -3.69 11.54 38.13
C ILE A 55 -3.11 10.94 39.43
N ALA A 56 -3.96 10.41 40.31
CA ALA A 56 -3.50 9.66 41.48
C ALA A 56 -2.99 8.27 41.07
N GLU A 57 -3.70 7.65 40.14
CA GLU A 57 -3.42 6.37 39.51
C GLU A 57 -2.15 6.45 38.66
N ALA A 58 -2.01 7.46 37.81
CA ALA A 58 -0.79 7.70 37.02
C ALA A 58 0.45 7.91 37.92
N ARG A 59 0.32 8.67 39.03
CA ARG A 59 1.41 8.80 40.02
C ARG A 59 1.74 7.47 40.69
N LYS A 60 0.73 6.68 41.07
CA LYS A 60 0.93 5.35 41.67
C LYS A 60 1.67 4.42 40.69
N ALA A 61 1.23 4.37 39.43
CA ALA A 61 1.86 3.59 38.38
C ALA A 61 3.32 4.01 38.15
N ALA A 62 3.58 5.32 38.00
CA ALA A 62 4.94 5.84 37.79
C ALA A 62 5.91 5.53 38.95
N ARG A 63 5.42 5.55 40.21
CA ARG A 63 6.21 5.08 41.37
C ARG A 63 6.51 3.59 41.29
N THR A 64 5.51 2.77 40.97
CA THR A 64 5.67 1.31 40.85
C THR A 64 6.62 0.92 39.71
N ALA A 65 6.61 1.67 38.61
CA ALA A 65 7.50 1.47 37.46
C ALA A 65 8.89 2.14 37.62
N GLY A 66 9.14 2.88 38.70
CA GLY A 66 10.43 3.53 38.95
C GLY A 66 10.80 4.64 37.96
N HIS A 67 9.83 5.31 37.34
CA HIS A 67 10.08 6.28 36.28
C HIS A 67 10.74 7.58 36.78
N SER A 68 11.89 7.91 36.16
CA SER A 68 12.57 9.21 36.37
C SER A 68 11.82 10.37 35.69
N LEU A 69 12.15 11.61 36.06
CA LEU A 69 11.59 12.81 35.44
C LEU A 69 11.74 12.84 33.90
N ARG A 70 12.81 12.26 33.35
CA ARG A 70 13.01 12.18 31.88
C ARG A 70 12.03 11.21 31.22
N VAL A 71 11.74 10.10 31.88
CA VAL A 71 10.73 9.14 31.41
C VAL A 71 9.33 9.75 31.49
N LEU A 72 9.01 10.49 32.57
CA LEU A 72 7.77 11.25 32.67
C LEU A 72 7.63 12.30 31.55
N ALA A 73 8.71 13.01 31.19
CA ALA A 73 8.70 13.92 30.05
C ALA A 73 8.47 13.21 28.71
N ARG A 74 9.00 12.01 28.51
CA ARG A 74 8.67 11.19 27.33
C ARG A 74 7.20 10.77 27.33
N ILE A 75 6.66 10.37 28.47
CA ILE A 75 5.24 10.01 28.64
C ILE A 75 4.34 11.19 28.25
N GLU A 76 4.66 12.43 28.64
CA GLU A 76 3.86 13.60 28.23
C GLU A 76 3.88 13.85 26.71
N VAL A 77 5.04 13.68 26.06
CA VAL A 77 5.18 13.81 24.60
C VAL A 77 4.37 12.75 23.83
N LEU A 78 4.14 11.58 24.43
CA LEU A 78 3.33 10.51 23.87
C LEU A 78 1.83 10.72 24.18
N ALA A 79 1.49 11.01 25.43
CA ALA A 79 0.12 11.29 25.87
C ALA A 79 -0.52 12.46 25.11
N ALA A 80 0.27 13.50 24.78
CA ALA A 80 -0.19 14.64 23.97
C ALA A 80 -0.55 14.30 22.50
N ARG A 81 -0.26 13.07 22.04
CA ARG A 81 -0.64 12.56 20.70
C ARG A 81 -1.92 11.75 20.73
N CYS A 82 -2.46 11.44 21.91
CA CYS A 82 -3.62 10.59 22.12
C CYS A 82 -4.91 11.43 22.22
N ASP A 83 -6.07 10.84 21.92
CA ASP A 83 -7.36 11.55 22.00
C ASP A 83 -7.77 11.92 23.44
N ASP A 84 -7.47 11.07 24.43
CA ASP A 84 -7.50 11.44 25.85
C ASP A 84 -6.10 11.31 26.48
N PRO A 85 -5.36 12.43 26.62
CA PRO A 85 -4.07 12.46 27.29
C PRO A 85 -4.12 12.05 28.78
N ASN A 86 -5.28 12.02 29.44
CA ASN A 86 -5.39 11.57 30.84
C ASN A 86 -5.46 10.05 30.93
N ALA A 87 -6.33 9.41 30.15
CA ALA A 87 -6.37 7.95 30.04
C ALA A 87 -5.03 7.38 29.53
N ALA A 88 -4.46 7.97 28.46
CA ALA A 88 -3.18 7.55 27.92
C ALA A 88 -2.04 7.60 28.96
N ARG A 89 -2.00 8.65 29.80
CA ARG A 89 -0.99 8.80 30.86
C ARG A 89 -1.08 7.71 31.92
N ILE A 90 -2.28 7.23 32.30
CA ILE A 90 -2.41 6.12 33.25
C ILE A 90 -1.73 4.86 32.69
N THR A 91 -2.02 4.53 31.44
CA THR A 91 -1.45 3.38 30.73
C THR A 91 0.07 3.51 30.56
N LEU A 92 0.54 4.66 30.09
CA LEU A 92 1.96 4.92 29.85
C LEU A 92 2.77 4.94 31.15
N CYS A 93 2.27 5.54 32.24
CA CYS A 93 2.95 5.48 33.54
C CYS A 93 3.00 4.07 34.16
N GLY A 94 2.22 3.11 33.65
CA GLY A 94 2.29 1.70 34.04
C GLY A 94 3.07 0.82 33.05
N THR A 95 3.61 1.42 31.98
CA THR A 95 4.32 0.71 30.90
C THR A 95 5.82 0.75 31.16
N ALA A 96 6.51 -0.39 31.02
CA ALA A 96 7.97 -0.45 31.15
C ALA A 96 8.65 0.50 30.13
N GLU A 97 9.73 1.17 30.53
CA GLU A 97 10.39 2.21 29.72
C GLU A 97 10.73 1.75 28.29
N THR A 98 11.19 0.50 28.15
CA THR A 98 11.54 -0.13 26.86
C THR A 98 10.36 -0.29 25.89
N LYS A 99 9.12 -0.21 26.37
CA LYS A 99 7.88 -0.35 25.58
C LYS A 99 7.08 0.95 25.44
N LEU A 100 7.55 2.05 26.02
CA LEU A 100 6.81 3.32 26.01
C LEU A 100 6.52 3.83 24.59
N ASP A 101 7.48 3.73 23.68
CA ASP A 101 7.29 4.23 22.31
C ASP A 101 6.36 3.33 21.47
N GLU A 102 6.33 2.02 21.74
CA GLU A 102 5.43 1.06 21.12
C GLU A 102 3.97 1.31 21.56
N VAL A 103 3.75 1.36 22.88
CA VAL A 103 2.42 1.63 23.47
C VAL A 103 1.97 3.08 23.19
N GLY A 104 2.90 4.03 23.18
CA GLY A 104 2.62 5.41 22.83
C GLY A 104 2.28 5.60 21.34
N ALA A 105 2.77 4.74 20.45
CA ALA A 105 2.38 4.73 19.05
C ALA A 105 1.00 4.10 18.83
N SER A 106 0.64 3.03 19.54
CA SER A 106 -0.67 2.39 19.42
C SER A 106 -1.82 3.21 20.04
N LEU A 107 -1.53 4.05 21.02
CA LEU A 107 -2.49 5.00 21.62
C LEU A 107 -2.61 6.34 20.86
N ALA A 108 -1.68 6.64 19.95
CA ALA A 108 -1.66 7.93 19.26
C ALA A 108 -2.78 8.04 18.20
N LYS A 109 -3.42 9.20 18.14
CA LYS A 109 -4.39 9.52 17.08
C LYS A 109 -3.66 9.52 15.72
N PRO A 110 -4.17 8.80 14.71
CA PRO A 110 -3.64 8.90 13.35
C PRO A 110 -3.66 10.36 12.87
N LYS A 111 -2.54 10.83 12.33
CA LYS A 111 -2.48 12.17 11.70
C LYS A 111 -3.24 12.12 10.37
N THR A 112 -4.49 12.58 10.36
CA THR A 112 -5.23 12.86 9.13
C THR A 112 -4.45 13.88 8.32
N ARG A 113 -3.83 13.45 7.22
CA ARG A 113 -3.21 14.37 6.26
C ARG A 113 -4.34 15.02 5.46
N VAL A 114 -4.41 16.34 5.50
CA VAL A 114 -5.39 17.12 4.75
C VAL A 114 -4.69 17.74 3.55
N GLU A 115 -5.38 17.76 2.42
CA GLU A 115 -4.87 18.42 1.23
C GLU A 115 -4.65 19.91 1.48
N SER A 116 -3.49 20.39 1.04
CA SER A 116 -3.05 21.74 1.37
C SER A 116 -1.92 22.19 0.45
N ALA A 117 -2.08 23.40 -0.10
CA ALA A 117 -0.98 24.15 -0.69
C ALA A 117 -0.60 25.29 0.25
N ARG A 118 0.70 25.44 0.53
CA ARG A 118 1.25 26.54 1.32
C ARG A 118 2.41 27.18 0.58
N HIS A 119 2.23 28.43 0.19
CA HIS A 119 3.33 29.31 -0.18
C HIS A 119 3.88 30.01 1.07
N THR A 120 5.20 30.14 1.18
CA THR A 120 5.89 30.82 2.29
C THR A 120 6.95 31.76 1.74
N TYR A 121 6.90 33.01 2.20
CA TYR A 121 7.90 34.03 1.95
C TYR A 121 9.01 33.92 2.99
N GLY A 122 10.23 33.66 2.53
CA GLY A 122 11.45 33.63 3.34
C GLY A 122 12.07 35.01 3.50
N LYS A 123 13.15 35.08 4.28
CA LYS A 123 14.04 36.23 4.28
C LYS A 123 14.80 36.28 2.94
N ASP A 124 15.30 37.46 2.59
CA ASP A 124 16.15 37.70 1.42
C ASP A 124 15.50 37.33 0.06
N GLY A 125 14.16 37.38 -0.01
CA GLY A 125 13.40 37.14 -1.25
C GLY A 125 13.24 35.67 -1.63
N TRP A 126 13.59 34.72 -0.77
CA TRP A 126 13.38 33.30 -1.04
C TRP A 126 11.91 32.91 -0.94
N HIS A 127 11.43 32.13 -1.91
CA HIS A 127 10.06 31.61 -1.95
C HIS A 127 10.05 30.10 -1.78
N ARG A 128 9.04 29.57 -1.06
CA ARG A 128 8.81 28.13 -0.94
C ARG A 128 7.34 27.79 -1.15
N LEU A 129 7.07 26.94 -2.14
CA LEU A 129 5.77 26.28 -2.30
C LEU A 129 5.86 24.86 -1.73
N VAL A 130 4.86 24.46 -0.94
CA VAL A 130 4.68 23.09 -0.45
C VAL A 130 3.26 22.67 -0.80
N ILE A 131 3.11 21.55 -1.50
CA ILE A 131 1.81 20.97 -1.84
C ILE A 131 1.73 19.58 -1.22
N ASN A 132 0.70 19.34 -0.41
CA ASN A 132 0.29 18.03 0.04
C ASN A 132 -1.04 17.72 -0.65
N THR A 133 -1.07 16.72 -1.53
CA THR A 133 -2.28 16.25 -2.20
C THR A 133 -2.16 14.74 -2.39
N GLN A 134 -3.30 14.06 -2.53
CA GLN A 134 -3.39 12.69 -3.02
C GLN A 134 -3.98 12.61 -4.44
N ASP A 135 -4.27 13.74 -5.07
CA ASP A 135 -4.74 13.79 -6.44
C ASP A 135 -3.61 13.47 -7.43
N PRO A 136 -3.90 12.78 -8.55
CA PRO A 136 -2.88 12.42 -9.55
C PRO A 136 -2.17 13.62 -10.19
N TRP A 137 -2.85 14.76 -10.32
CA TRP A 137 -2.41 15.88 -11.16
C TRP A 137 -0.99 16.38 -10.84
N LEU A 138 -0.57 16.33 -9.56
CA LEU A 138 0.76 16.80 -9.16
C LEU A 138 1.85 15.87 -9.68
N MET A 139 1.64 14.55 -9.59
CA MET A 139 2.57 13.57 -10.15
C MET A 139 2.56 13.59 -11.68
N ASP A 140 1.42 13.90 -12.28
CA ASP A 140 1.27 14.04 -13.73
C ASP A 140 2.06 15.24 -14.27
N MET A 141 1.94 16.38 -13.59
CA MET A 141 2.75 17.57 -13.84
C MET A 141 4.24 17.26 -13.65
N LEU A 142 4.63 16.66 -12.53
CA LEU A 142 6.02 16.29 -12.24
C LEU A 142 6.62 15.34 -13.29
N SER A 143 5.83 14.40 -13.82
CA SER A 143 6.27 13.45 -14.85
C SER A 143 6.35 14.08 -16.25
N ALA A 144 5.72 15.23 -16.46
CA ALA A 144 5.74 15.99 -17.70
C ALA A 144 6.83 17.08 -17.72
N LEU A 145 7.57 17.29 -16.63
CA LEU A 145 8.64 18.28 -16.59
C LEU A 145 9.82 17.84 -17.48
N PRO A 146 10.38 18.74 -18.30
CA PRO A 146 11.54 18.43 -19.13
C PRO A 146 12.83 18.39 -18.31
N GLY A 147 13.70 17.42 -18.63
CA GLY A 147 15.04 17.28 -18.04
C GLY A 147 15.10 16.57 -16.69
N ASP A 148 16.33 16.33 -16.20
CA ASP A 148 16.58 15.58 -14.97
C ASP A 148 16.53 16.44 -13.68
N ASP A 149 16.63 17.78 -13.80
CA ASP A 149 16.54 18.70 -12.66
C ASP A 149 15.11 19.24 -12.48
N LEU A 150 14.55 18.99 -11.29
CA LEU A 150 13.19 19.36 -10.93
C LEU A 150 12.93 20.88 -10.96
N LEU A 151 13.92 21.71 -10.61
CA LEU A 151 13.74 23.15 -10.53
C LEU A 151 13.79 23.78 -11.92
N ASP A 152 14.75 23.37 -12.75
CA ASP A 152 14.89 23.90 -14.11
C ASP A 152 13.79 23.38 -15.04
N GLY A 153 13.39 22.11 -14.93
CA GLY A 153 12.22 21.57 -15.61
C GLY A 153 10.92 22.30 -15.23
N PHE A 154 10.72 22.62 -13.95
CA PHE A 154 9.56 23.40 -13.50
C PHE A 154 9.56 24.84 -14.02
N LYS A 155 10.73 25.50 -14.09
CA LYS A 155 10.85 26.84 -14.71
C LYS A 155 10.46 26.79 -16.19
N GLN A 156 10.97 25.80 -16.92
CA GLN A 156 10.71 25.66 -18.35
C GLN A 156 9.22 25.38 -18.62
N PHE A 157 8.63 24.42 -17.91
CA PHE A 157 7.20 24.09 -18.01
C PHE A 157 6.28 25.32 -17.80
N VAL A 158 6.60 26.17 -16.82
CA VAL A 158 5.85 27.42 -16.56
C VAL A 158 6.09 28.50 -17.63
N ALA A 159 7.25 28.52 -18.27
CA ALA A 159 7.60 29.49 -19.30
C ALA A 159 7.03 29.14 -20.68
N ASP A 160 7.08 27.86 -21.07
CA ASP A 160 6.73 27.39 -22.41
C ASP A 160 5.22 27.15 -22.58
N GLY A 161 4.46 27.06 -21.46
CA GLY A 161 2.99 27.02 -21.47
C GLY A 161 2.40 25.71 -21.99
N GLU A 162 3.17 24.62 -21.95
CA GLU A 162 2.74 23.31 -22.45
C GLU A 162 1.52 22.75 -21.70
N GLN A 163 0.56 22.19 -22.45
CA GLN A 163 -0.55 21.45 -21.85
C GLN A 163 -0.08 20.06 -21.43
N ILE A 164 -0.37 19.68 -20.18
CA ILE A 164 -0.15 18.32 -19.68
C ILE A 164 -1.06 17.35 -20.44
N GLN A 165 -0.53 16.72 -21.49
CA GLN A 165 -1.12 15.47 -22.00
C GLN A 165 -0.85 14.38 -20.95
N ALA A 166 -1.92 13.94 -20.28
CA ALA A 166 -1.83 12.84 -19.34
C ALA A 166 -1.20 11.61 -20.02
N PRO A 167 -0.05 11.09 -19.54
CA PRO A 167 0.59 9.93 -20.17
C PRO A 167 -0.35 8.72 -20.13
N ALA A 168 -0.33 7.93 -21.19
CA ALA A 168 -1.15 6.72 -21.33
C ALA A 168 -0.76 5.68 -20.26
N ARG A 169 -1.50 5.68 -19.14
CA ARG A 169 -1.17 4.94 -17.93
C ARG A 169 -1.83 3.57 -17.86
N ALA A 170 -1.09 2.52 -18.22
CA ALA A 170 -1.39 1.18 -17.72
C ALA A 170 -1.21 1.16 -16.19
N ALA A 171 -2.16 0.57 -15.46
CA ALA A 171 -2.03 0.32 -14.03
C ALA A 171 -1.82 -1.18 -13.79
N HIS A 172 -0.76 -1.54 -13.07
CA HIS A 172 -0.61 -2.90 -12.54
C HIS A 172 -1.39 -2.99 -11.22
N VAL A 173 -2.47 -3.75 -11.20
CA VAL A 173 -3.25 -4.03 -9.99
C VAL A 173 -2.97 -5.49 -9.58
N VAL A 174 -2.35 -5.66 -8.42
CA VAL A 174 -2.06 -6.98 -7.84
C VAL A 174 -3.02 -7.20 -6.67
N ILE A 175 -3.92 -8.17 -6.80
CA ILE A 175 -4.84 -8.61 -5.74
C ILE A 175 -4.26 -9.88 -5.14
N ARG A 176 -4.03 -9.88 -3.81
CA ARG A 176 -3.62 -11.07 -3.04
C ARG A 176 -4.87 -11.78 -2.49
N LEU A 177 -4.80 -13.10 -2.36
CA LEU A 177 -5.97 -13.98 -2.37
C LEU A 177 -6.24 -14.65 -1.01
N ASP A 178 -6.00 -13.93 0.08
CA ASP A 178 -6.06 -14.41 1.47
C ASP A 178 -7.21 -13.84 2.33
N GLU A 179 -7.90 -12.76 1.93
CA GLU A 179 -8.97 -12.12 2.74
C GLU A 179 -10.25 -11.78 1.92
N HIS A 180 -10.86 -12.79 1.28
CA HIS A 180 -11.91 -12.61 0.26
C HIS A 180 -13.16 -11.80 0.67
N GLU A 181 -13.52 -11.75 1.97
CA GLU A 181 -14.73 -11.03 2.44
C GLU A 181 -14.45 -9.57 2.83
N GLU A 182 -13.22 -9.22 3.24
CA GLU A 182 -12.92 -7.87 3.74
C GLU A 182 -12.61 -6.86 2.61
N TYR A 183 -12.22 -7.34 1.42
CA TYR A 183 -12.01 -6.49 0.24
C TYR A 183 -13.32 -5.99 -0.40
N LEU A 184 -14.47 -6.56 0.00
CA LEU A 184 -15.81 -6.13 -0.45
C LEU A 184 -16.41 -5.01 0.43
N ALA A 185 -15.76 -4.63 1.53
CA ALA A 185 -16.23 -3.58 2.42
C ALA A 185 -16.15 -2.18 1.76
N GLU A 186 -17.27 -1.44 1.79
CA GLU A 186 -17.33 -0.08 1.24
C GLU A 186 -16.33 0.86 1.96
N GLY A 187 -15.40 1.43 1.20
CA GLY A 187 -14.49 2.49 1.67
C GLY A 187 -13.02 2.11 1.81
N LYS A 188 -12.61 0.85 1.56
CA LYS A 188 -11.19 0.43 1.62
C LYS A 188 -10.36 1.24 0.60
N LEU A 189 -9.37 1.99 1.11
CA LEU A 189 -8.49 2.88 0.34
C LEU A 189 -7.24 2.12 -0.13
N ILE A 190 -6.94 2.20 -1.43
CA ILE A 190 -5.79 1.54 -2.05
C ILE A 190 -4.79 2.56 -2.59
N ARG A 191 -3.49 2.24 -2.50
CA ARG A 191 -2.41 3.07 -3.03
C ARG A 191 -2.08 2.65 -4.46
N ALA A 192 -2.24 3.57 -5.42
CA ALA A 192 -1.87 3.33 -6.81
C ALA A 192 -0.37 3.58 -7.05
N THR A 193 0.12 3.17 -8.23
CA THR A 193 1.56 3.26 -8.62
C THR A 193 2.05 4.70 -8.82
N ASP A 194 1.13 5.65 -8.98
CA ASP A 194 1.36 7.11 -8.95
C ASP A 194 1.43 7.66 -7.50
N GLY A 195 1.36 6.80 -6.48
CA GLY A 195 1.43 7.18 -5.06
C GLY A 195 0.11 7.67 -4.47
N THR A 196 -0.93 7.91 -5.29
CA THR A 196 -2.27 8.35 -4.86
C THR A 196 -2.98 7.30 -4.01
N VAL A 197 -3.87 7.71 -3.10
CA VAL A 197 -4.63 6.79 -2.22
C VAL A 197 -6.12 7.07 -2.37
N ARG A 198 -6.87 6.11 -2.93
CA ARG A 198 -8.29 6.30 -3.29
C ARG A 198 -9.14 5.05 -3.06
N PRO A 199 -10.47 5.17 -2.92
CA PRO A 199 -11.36 4.01 -2.78
C PRO A 199 -11.27 3.08 -4.01
N ALA A 200 -11.18 1.77 -3.77
CA ALA A 200 -10.97 0.78 -4.83
C ALA A 200 -12.00 0.88 -5.98
N ARG A 201 -13.28 1.13 -5.65
CA ARG A 201 -14.36 1.29 -6.64
C ARG A 201 -14.14 2.42 -7.66
N LEU A 202 -13.48 3.52 -7.27
CA LEU A 202 -13.22 4.65 -8.18
C LEU A 202 -12.06 4.33 -9.12
N LEU A 203 -10.98 3.72 -8.63
CA LEU A 203 -9.90 3.23 -9.50
C LEU A 203 -10.43 2.23 -10.54
N VAL A 204 -11.33 1.33 -10.13
CA VAL A 204 -11.98 0.33 -11.00
C VAL A 204 -12.88 1.01 -12.05
N GLN A 205 -13.74 1.97 -11.67
CA GLN A 205 -14.60 2.68 -12.61
C GLN A 205 -13.81 3.59 -13.58
N GLU A 206 -12.74 4.25 -13.12
CA GLU A 206 -11.91 5.14 -13.93
C GLU A 206 -10.98 4.38 -14.90
N LYS A 207 -10.50 3.19 -14.54
CA LYS A 207 -9.55 2.41 -15.36
C LYS A 207 -10.22 1.46 -16.35
N LEU A 208 -11.36 0.85 -15.99
CA LEU A 208 -11.99 -0.19 -16.81
C LEU A 208 -12.94 0.34 -17.89
N ALA A 209 -13.22 1.65 -17.92
CA ALA A 209 -14.06 2.24 -18.96
C ALA A 209 -13.46 2.07 -20.37
N GLU A 210 -12.12 2.16 -20.51
CA GLU A 210 -11.48 2.19 -21.85
C GLU A 210 -10.13 1.43 -21.99
N VAL A 211 -9.44 0.96 -20.93
CA VAL A 211 -8.03 0.50 -21.08
C VAL A 211 -7.60 -0.76 -20.30
N GLY A 212 -7.39 -1.87 -21.02
CA GLY A 212 -6.23 -2.75 -20.78
C GLY A 212 -6.40 -4.07 -20.02
N TYR A 213 -5.25 -4.73 -19.77
CA TYR A 213 -5.14 -6.13 -19.34
C TYR A 213 -5.36 -6.37 -17.83
N VAL A 214 -5.77 -7.60 -17.47
CA VAL A 214 -5.89 -8.14 -16.11
C VAL A 214 -5.03 -9.40 -16.00
N THR A 215 -4.28 -9.58 -14.90
CA THR A 215 -3.38 -10.72 -14.68
C THR A 215 -3.54 -11.29 -13.28
N LEU A 216 -3.70 -12.61 -13.17
CA LEU A 216 -3.73 -13.37 -11.91
C LEU A 216 -2.32 -13.87 -11.58
N VAL A 217 -1.97 -13.98 -10.29
CA VAL A 217 -0.65 -14.43 -9.80
C VAL A 217 -0.80 -15.36 -8.58
N THR A 218 0.19 -16.23 -8.33
CA THR A 218 0.34 -17.02 -7.10
C THR A 218 1.04 -16.21 -6.00
N ASP A 219 1.01 -16.72 -4.76
CA ASP A 219 1.65 -16.09 -3.59
C ASP A 219 3.18 -15.95 -3.72
N TRP A 220 3.82 -16.72 -4.62
CA TRP A 220 5.24 -16.63 -4.93
C TRP A 220 5.58 -15.65 -6.06
N GLY A 221 4.57 -14.92 -6.56
CA GLY A 221 4.72 -13.92 -7.63
C GLY A 221 4.69 -14.49 -9.05
N GLU A 222 4.33 -15.76 -9.23
CA GLU A 222 4.25 -16.40 -10.54
C GLU A 222 2.90 -16.09 -11.22
N PRO A 223 2.87 -15.63 -12.48
CA PRO A 223 1.61 -15.33 -13.17
C PRO A 223 0.83 -16.60 -13.55
N VAL A 224 -0.44 -16.64 -13.15
CA VAL A 224 -1.39 -17.73 -13.35
C VAL A 224 -2.18 -17.58 -14.67
N ASP A 225 -2.64 -16.37 -15.01
CA ASP A 225 -3.31 -16.10 -16.30
C ASP A 225 -3.32 -14.61 -16.65
N CYS A 226 -3.59 -14.25 -17.91
CA CYS A 226 -3.63 -12.88 -18.43
C CYS A 226 -4.65 -12.71 -19.58
N PHE A 227 -5.43 -11.62 -19.53
CA PHE A 227 -6.54 -11.25 -20.42
C PHE A 227 -6.44 -9.74 -20.75
N LYS A 228 -6.86 -9.13 -21.87
CA LYS A 228 -7.50 -9.59 -23.13
C LYS A 228 -7.55 -8.38 -24.11
N SER A 229 -6.79 -8.37 -25.22
CA SER A 229 -7.09 -7.44 -26.36
C SER A 229 -6.49 -7.80 -27.73
N THR A 230 -5.43 -8.61 -27.81
CA THR A 230 -4.77 -8.94 -29.10
C THR A 230 -5.30 -10.22 -29.77
N PRO A 231 -5.21 -10.34 -31.11
CA PRO A 231 -5.59 -11.54 -31.85
C PRO A 231 -4.51 -12.64 -31.86
N ILE A 232 -3.39 -12.45 -31.15
CA ILE A 232 -2.21 -13.32 -31.17
C ILE A 232 -1.85 -13.70 -29.74
N PHE A 233 -1.70 -15.00 -29.48
CA PHE A 233 -1.23 -15.54 -28.20
C PHE A 233 0.23 -15.14 -27.93
N ASN A 234 0.54 -14.72 -26.72
CA ASN A 234 1.92 -14.43 -26.33
C ASN A 234 2.72 -15.72 -26.05
N GLU A 235 4.04 -15.58 -25.90
CA GLU A 235 4.95 -16.72 -25.69
C GLU A 235 4.65 -17.50 -24.40
N LYS A 236 4.31 -16.81 -23.30
CA LYS A 236 3.95 -17.46 -22.03
C LYS A 236 2.65 -18.26 -22.14
N GLN A 237 1.61 -17.68 -22.75
CA GLN A 237 0.35 -18.38 -23.04
C GLN A 237 0.61 -19.65 -23.88
N THR A 238 1.51 -19.54 -24.88
CA THR A 238 1.92 -20.67 -25.73
C THR A 238 2.61 -21.77 -24.92
N LEU A 239 3.59 -21.42 -24.09
CA LEU A 239 4.29 -22.38 -23.22
C LEU A 239 3.33 -23.08 -22.25
N MET A 240 2.38 -22.36 -21.65
CA MET A 240 1.40 -22.93 -20.72
C MET A 240 0.45 -23.92 -21.41
N ALA A 241 -0.12 -23.55 -22.56
CA ALA A 241 -1.00 -24.46 -23.31
C ALA A 241 -0.24 -25.68 -23.87
N PHE A 242 1.01 -25.50 -24.30
CA PHE A 242 1.84 -26.59 -24.84
C PHE A 242 2.40 -27.50 -23.72
N ALA A 243 2.41 -27.06 -22.46
CA ALA A 243 2.69 -27.92 -21.31
C ALA A 243 1.51 -28.84 -20.97
N LEU A 244 0.27 -28.35 -21.13
CA LEU A 244 -0.95 -29.15 -20.99
C LEU A 244 -1.16 -30.10 -22.19
N HIS A 245 -0.68 -29.70 -23.36
CA HIS A 245 -0.78 -30.44 -24.62
C HIS A 245 0.60 -30.55 -25.28
N PRO A 246 1.45 -31.52 -24.90
CA PRO A 246 2.84 -31.64 -25.40
C PRO A 246 2.95 -32.00 -26.90
N GLN A 247 1.84 -32.38 -27.53
CA GLN A 247 1.72 -32.68 -28.96
C GLN A 247 0.38 -32.17 -29.50
N CYS A 248 0.26 -32.14 -30.83
CA CYS A 248 -0.97 -31.83 -31.56
C CYS A 248 -2.18 -32.55 -30.98
N ILE A 249 -3.25 -31.82 -30.64
CA ILE A 249 -4.43 -32.41 -29.98
C ILE A 249 -5.25 -33.36 -30.87
N HIS A 250 -4.96 -33.46 -32.17
CA HIS A 250 -5.73 -34.34 -33.06
C HIS A 250 -5.51 -35.83 -32.70
N PRO A 251 -6.55 -36.67 -32.60
CA PRO A 251 -6.42 -38.06 -32.18
C PRO A 251 -5.36 -38.84 -32.97
N GLY A 252 -4.39 -39.43 -32.26
CA GLY A 252 -3.29 -40.20 -32.86
C GLY A 252 -2.21 -39.36 -33.56
N CYS A 253 -2.26 -38.02 -33.51
CA CYS A 253 -1.20 -37.17 -34.06
C CYS A 253 -0.04 -37.01 -33.07
N VAL A 254 1.16 -37.41 -33.48
CA VAL A 254 2.39 -37.36 -32.67
C VAL A 254 3.30 -36.16 -32.99
N THR A 255 2.78 -35.11 -33.65
CA THR A 255 3.57 -33.91 -33.93
C THR A 255 3.81 -33.14 -32.61
N PRO A 256 5.06 -32.93 -32.17
CA PRO A 256 5.36 -32.18 -30.94
C PRO A 256 4.79 -30.76 -31.00
N ALA A 257 4.32 -30.23 -29.87
CA ALA A 257 3.67 -28.92 -29.82
C ALA A 257 4.58 -27.78 -30.30
N LEU A 258 5.90 -27.89 -30.14
CA LEU A 258 6.88 -26.94 -30.68
C LEU A 258 6.89 -26.85 -32.23
N LEU A 259 6.31 -27.84 -32.92
CA LEU A 259 6.10 -27.86 -34.38
C LEU A 259 4.63 -27.61 -34.76
N CYS A 260 3.79 -27.24 -33.79
CA CYS A 260 2.39 -26.91 -33.98
C CYS A 260 2.16 -25.39 -34.06
N GLU A 261 1.05 -25.04 -34.71
CA GLU A 261 0.51 -23.69 -34.74
C GLU A 261 -0.35 -23.44 -33.49
N ARG A 262 -0.44 -22.17 -33.10
CA ARG A 262 -1.21 -21.71 -31.94
C ARG A 262 -2.64 -21.44 -32.38
N ASP A 263 -3.56 -22.35 -32.10
CA ASP A 263 -4.93 -22.28 -32.59
C ASP A 263 -5.95 -21.95 -31.48
N HIS A 264 -6.93 -21.13 -31.82
CA HIS A 264 -8.06 -20.79 -30.94
C HIS A 264 -9.06 -21.95 -30.96
N PHE A 265 -9.19 -22.67 -29.85
CA PHE A 265 -10.08 -23.84 -29.72
C PHE A 265 -11.52 -23.51 -30.19
N ILE A 266 -12.13 -22.50 -29.57
CA ILE A 266 -13.26 -21.75 -30.10
C ILE A 266 -12.69 -20.60 -30.97
N PRO A 267 -12.95 -20.57 -32.29
CA PRO A 267 -12.42 -19.53 -33.18
C PRO A 267 -12.78 -18.10 -32.74
N ARG A 268 -11.85 -17.15 -32.93
CA ARG A 268 -12.04 -15.74 -32.52
C ARG A 268 -13.28 -15.09 -33.15
N ASN A 269 -13.57 -15.40 -34.42
CA ASN A 269 -14.76 -14.93 -35.14
C ASN A 269 -16.08 -15.59 -34.67
N LYS A 270 -16.01 -16.64 -33.84
CA LYS A 270 -17.15 -17.28 -33.16
C LYS A 270 -17.22 -16.89 -31.67
N GLY A 271 -16.50 -15.84 -31.26
CA GLY A 271 -16.54 -15.29 -29.91
C GLY A 271 -15.54 -15.88 -28.91
N GLY A 272 -14.71 -16.85 -29.30
CA GLY A 272 -13.67 -17.40 -28.42
C GLY A 272 -12.60 -16.35 -28.09
N ASP A 273 -12.09 -16.34 -26.85
CA ASP A 273 -11.13 -15.34 -26.40
C ASP A 273 -9.66 -15.76 -26.61
N THR A 274 -8.74 -14.79 -26.65
CA THR A 274 -7.29 -15.05 -26.72
C THR A 274 -6.72 -15.22 -25.30
N ASN A 275 -6.92 -16.40 -24.71
CA ASN A 275 -6.41 -16.79 -23.40
C ASN A 275 -5.91 -18.25 -23.42
N VAL A 276 -5.28 -18.72 -22.33
CA VAL A 276 -4.70 -20.08 -22.27
C VAL A 276 -5.79 -21.15 -22.36
N ALA A 277 -6.94 -20.95 -21.71
CA ALA A 277 -8.07 -21.88 -21.72
C ALA A 277 -8.69 -22.12 -23.12
N ASN A 278 -8.41 -21.23 -24.08
CA ASN A 278 -8.89 -21.33 -25.47
C ASN A 278 -7.74 -21.55 -26.47
N LEU A 279 -6.53 -21.92 -26.02
CA LEU A 279 -5.37 -22.20 -26.88
C LEU A 279 -5.07 -23.69 -26.93
N VAL A 280 -4.96 -24.24 -28.14
CA VAL A 280 -4.51 -25.62 -28.38
C VAL A 280 -3.42 -25.69 -29.45
N PRO A 281 -2.46 -26.63 -29.35
CA PRO A 281 -1.55 -26.96 -30.44
C PRO A 281 -2.26 -27.79 -31.51
N LEU A 282 -2.25 -27.30 -32.74
CA LEU A 282 -2.56 -28.10 -33.93
C LEU A 282 -1.40 -28.04 -34.91
N CYS A 283 -0.94 -29.18 -35.42
CA CYS A 283 0.02 -29.14 -36.53
C CYS A 283 -0.64 -28.52 -37.77
N ARG A 284 0.16 -27.90 -38.64
CA ARG A 284 -0.32 -27.15 -39.82
C ARG A 284 -1.34 -27.92 -40.68
N PHE A 285 -1.21 -29.24 -40.77
CA PHE A 285 -2.19 -30.10 -41.44
C PHE A 285 -3.56 -30.12 -40.74
N HIS A 286 -3.61 -30.40 -39.43
CA HIS A 286 -4.86 -30.47 -38.68
C HIS A 286 -5.47 -29.09 -38.41
N ASN A 287 -4.66 -28.02 -38.34
CA ASN A 287 -5.14 -26.65 -38.29
C ASN A 287 -5.81 -26.26 -39.63
N GLY A 288 -5.17 -26.58 -40.77
CA GLY A 288 -5.78 -26.44 -42.09
C GLY A 288 -7.12 -27.17 -42.19
N ARG A 289 -7.16 -28.44 -41.79
CA ARG A 289 -8.43 -29.22 -41.77
C ARG A 289 -9.51 -28.59 -40.88
N LYS A 290 -9.14 -27.99 -39.75
CA LYS A 290 -10.08 -27.26 -38.88
C LYS A 290 -10.66 -26.03 -39.58
N ALA A 291 -9.86 -25.31 -40.36
CA ALA A 291 -10.33 -24.22 -41.21
C ALA A 291 -11.25 -24.73 -42.33
N ASP A 292 -10.98 -25.92 -42.88
CA ASP A 292 -11.78 -26.58 -43.92
C ASP A 292 -13.09 -27.21 -43.41
N GLY A 293 -13.31 -27.26 -42.08
CA GLY A 293 -14.59 -27.67 -41.48
C GLY A 293 -14.53 -28.83 -40.48
N ASP A 294 -13.36 -29.44 -40.22
CA ASP A 294 -13.20 -30.35 -39.07
C ASP A 294 -13.49 -29.58 -37.77
N SER A 295 -14.20 -30.20 -36.82
CA SER A 295 -14.63 -29.53 -35.60
C SER A 295 -14.16 -30.26 -34.34
N TYR A 296 -13.97 -29.50 -33.26
CA TYR A 296 -13.53 -30.01 -31.97
C TYR A 296 -14.49 -29.53 -30.87
N THR A 297 -14.72 -30.35 -29.86
CA THR A 297 -15.59 -30.04 -28.70
C THR A 297 -14.94 -30.51 -27.41
N HIS A 298 -15.34 -29.93 -26.28
CA HIS A 298 -15.05 -30.48 -24.95
C HIS A 298 -16.30 -31.09 -24.32
N ASP A 299 -16.13 -31.95 -23.32
CA ASP A 299 -17.20 -32.40 -22.42
C ASP A 299 -17.12 -31.70 -21.04
N ALA A 300 -18.03 -32.04 -20.13
CA ALA A 300 -18.12 -31.41 -18.81
C ALA A 300 -16.94 -31.80 -17.90
N GLU A 301 -16.28 -32.92 -18.22
CA GLU A 301 -15.11 -33.48 -17.57
C GLU A 301 -13.80 -32.87 -18.11
N GLY A 302 -13.88 -32.01 -19.14
CA GLY A 302 -12.74 -31.28 -19.72
C GLY A 302 -11.96 -32.05 -20.79
N ASN A 303 -12.45 -33.20 -21.26
CA ASN A 303 -11.80 -33.95 -22.32
C ASN A 303 -12.04 -33.29 -23.69
N TYR A 304 -11.02 -33.29 -24.53
CA TYR A 304 -11.10 -32.79 -25.90
C TYR A 304 -11.56 -33.90 -26.85
N TRP A 305 -12.39 -33.56 -27.84
CA TRP A 305 -12.94 -34.48 -28.83
C TRP A 305 -12.85 -33.90 -30.23
N TYR A 306 -12.36 -34.68 -31.18
CA TYR A 306 -12.50 -34.40 -32.61
C TYR A 306 -13.83 -34.97 -33.11
N VAL A 307 -14.59 -34.17 -33.86
CA VAL A 307 -15.86 -34.57 -34.49
C VAL A 307 -15.69 -34.57 -36.01
N THR A 308 -15.80 -35.78 -36.58
CA THR A 308 -15.79 -35.98 -38.04
C THR A 308 -16.99 -35.31 -38.73
N PRO A 309 -16.91 -35.04 -40.05
CA PRO A 309 -18.03 -34.51 -40.83
C PRO A 309 -19.34 -35.33 -40.77
N TYR A 310 -19.26 -36.62 -40.40
CA TYR A 310 -20.43 -37.50 -40.23
C TYR A 310 -20.90 -37.63 -38.76
N GLY A 311 -20.44 -36.74 -37.87
CA GLY A 311 -20.88 -36.67 -36.47
C GLY A 311 -20.24 -37.67 -35.50
N LYS A 312 -19.39 -38.60 -35.97
CA LYS A 312 -18.64 -39.50 -35.08
C LYS A 312 -17.57 -38.72 -34.32
N ARG A 313 -17.58 -38.87 -32.98
CA ARG A 313 -16.58 -38.29 -32.06
C ARG A 313 -15.42 -39.27 -31.82
N TYR A 314 -14.22 -38.73 -31.74
CA TYR A 314 -12.99 -39.43 -31.32
C TYR A 314 -12.34 -38.64 -30.19
N LEU A 315 -11.93 -39.33 -29.12
CA LEU A 315 -11.25 -38.71 -27.98
C LEU A 315 -9.87 -38.22 -28.44
N CYS A 316 -9.54 -36.96 -28.12
CA CYS A 316 -8.23 -36.38 -28.36
C CYS A 316 -7.24 -36.88 -27.29
N THR A 317 -6.87 -38.15 -27.37
CA THR A 317 -5.87 -38.75 -26.47
C THR A 317 -4.48 -38.24 -26.80
N VAL A 318 -3.90 -37.50 -25.85
CA VAL A 318 -2.45 -37.34 -25.77
C VAL A 318 -1.88 -38.69 -25.32
N ASN A 319 -0.91 -39.23 -26.05
CA ASN A 319 -0.17 -40.46 -25.69
C ASN A 319 1.12 -40.10 -24.96
#